data_AF-A0A1Y3MXE1-F1
#
_entry.id   AF-A0A1Y3MXE1-F1
#
_cell.length_a   1.000
_cell.length_b   1.000
_cell.length_c   1.000
_cell.angle_alpha   90.00
_cell.angle_beta   90.00
_cell.angle_gamma   90.00
#
_symmetry.space_group_name_H-M   'P 1'
#
loop_
_entity.id
_entity.type
_entity.pdbx_description
1 polymer ?
#
loop_
_entity_poly.entity_id
_entity_poly.type
_entity_poly.pdbx_seq_one_letter_code
_entity_poly.pdbx_strand_id
1 'polypeptide(L)'
;PPPIITRIGAFSDETLFYIFYTMPKEAIQEAAAQELYNRNWRYHKQLGIWLAKELGSEDVVKGLGCERGLYLYFDPINWEKKKREFIIYYEQLE
;
A
#
# COMPACT_ATOMS: atom_id res chain seq x y z
N PRO A 1 17.47 2.25 24.45
CA PRO A 1 16.87 1.54 23.30
C PRO A 1 16.94 2.39 22.01
N PRO A 2 17.31 1.82 20.84
CA PRO A 2 17.31 2.57 19.60
C PRO A 2 15.86 2.97 19.19
N PRO A 3 15.66 4.09 18.48
CA PRO A 3 14.33 4.54 18.05
C PRO A 3 13.65 3.49 17.17
N ILE A 4 12.34 3.27 17.33
CA ILE A 4 11.57 2.25 16.59
C ILE A 4 11.72 2.40 15.07
N ILE A 5 11.81 3.64 14.58
CA ILE A 5 12.02 3.97 13.16
C ILE A 5 13.26 3.27 12.58
N THR A 6 14.31 3.06 13.38
CA THR A 6 15.54 2.38 12.92
C THR A 6 15.36 0.90 12.60
N ARG A 7 14.24 0.29 13.01
CA ARG A 7 13.93 -1.12 12.78
C ARG A 7 12.83 -1.35 11.75
N ILE A 8 12.34 -0.29 11.10
CA ILE A 8 11.13 -0.36 10.28
C ILE A 8 11.24 -1.35 9.11
N GLY A 9 12.43 -1.45 8.49
CA GLY A 9 12.69 -2.42 7.42
C GLY A 9 12.58 -3.89 7.85
N ALA A 10 12.65 -4.19 9.16
CA ALA A 10 12.48 -5.54 9.68
C ALA A 10 11.01 -5.92 9.94
N PHE A 11 10.09 -4.96 9.86
CA PHE A 11 8.67 -5.20 10.12
C PHE A 11 8.00 -5.91 8.94
N SER A 12 7.00 -6.73 9.25
CA SER A 12 6.14 -7.33 8.23
C SER A 12 5.24 -6.27 7.58
N ASP A 13 4.72 -6.52 6.38
CA ASP A 13 3.74 -5.62 5.74
C ASP A 13 2.55 -5.34 6.66
N GLU A 14 2.07 -6.36 7.38
CA GLU A 14 0.94 -6.25 8.30
C GLU A 14 1.24 -5.29 9.45
N THR A 15 2.45 -5.37 10.01
CA THR A 15 2.91 -4.42 11.03
C THR A 15 3.03 -3.00 10.47
N LEU A 16 3.48 -2.85 9.23
CA LEU A 16 3.55 -1.54 8.58
C LEU A 16 2.15 -0.96 8.31
N PHE A 17 1.18 -1.78 7.89
CA PHE A 17 -0.21 -1.36 7.78
C PHE A 17 -0.77 -0.94 9.14
N TYR A 18 -0.51 -1.72 10.18
CA TYR A 18 -0.91 -1.38 11.55
C TYR A 18 -0.41 0.00 11.96
N ILE A 19 0.88 0.25 11.79
CA ILE A 19 1.48 1.55 12.08
C ILE A 19 0.80 2.65 11.25
N PHE A 20 0.65 2.44 9.94
CA PHE A 20 0.08 3.43 9.05
C PHE A 20 -1.36 3.84 9.41
N TYR A 21 -2.21 2.87 9.76
CA TYR A 21 -3.62 3.11 10.06
C TYR A 21 -3.89 3.55 11.52
N THR A 22 -3.01 3.20 12.47
CA THR A 22 -3.26 3.45 13.90
C THR A 22 -2.45 4.60 14.50
N MET A 23 -1.38 5.06 13.83
CA MET A 23 -0.50 6.14 14.32
C MET A 23 -0.49 7.36 13.39
N PRO A 24 -1.66 7.97 13.08
CA PRO A 24 -1.71 9.07 12.13
C PRO A 24 -0.97 10.31 12.65
N LYS A 25 -0.31 11.04 11.73
CA LYS A 25 0.44 12.29 11.98
C LYS A 25 1.72 12.12 12.82
N GLU A 26 2.17 10.88 13.01
CA GLU A 26 3.46 10.60 13.61
C GLU A 26 4.52 10.31 12.55
N ALA A 27 5.79 10.63 12.84
CA ALA A 27 6.91 10.34 11.94
C ALA A 27 7.03 8.86 11.56
N ILE A 28 6.53 7.95 12.42
CA ILE A 28 6.53 6.52 12.17
C ILE A 28 5.50 6.11 11.09
N GLN A 29 4.41 6.86 10.91
CA GLN A 29 3.45 6.64 9.81
C GLN A 29 4.12 6.90 8.46
N GLU A 30 4.84 8.03 8.34
CA GLU A 30 5.57 8.37 7.12
C GLU A 30 6.66 7.34 6.82
N ALA A 31 7.40 6.91 7.84
CA ALA A 31 8.39 5.85 7.68
C ALA A 31 7.75 4.52 7.24
N ALA A 32 6.57 4.17 7.76
CA ALA A 32 5.85 2.96 7.36
C ALA A 32 5.32 3.05 5.92
N ALA A 33 4.81 4.22 5.53
CA ALA A 33 4.38 4.49 4.16
C ALA A 33 5.56 4.36 3.17
N GLN A 34 6.72 4.92 3.52
CA GLN A 34 7.93 4.82 2.69
C GLN A 34 8.40 3.37 2.55
N GLU A 35 8.39 2.60 3.65
CA GLU A 35 8.78 1.20 3.60
C GLU A 35 7.79 0.34 2.79
N LEU A 36 6.48 0.59 2.91
CA LEU A 36 5.46 -0.03 2.05
C LEU A 36 5.69 0.32 0.57
N TYR A 37 6.02 1.58 0.27
CA TYR A 37 6.34 2.01 -1.08
C TYR A 37 7.54 1.27 -1.68
N ASN A 38 8.61 1.12 -0.89
CA ASN A 38 9.81 0.36 -1.26
C ASN A 38 9.49 -1.12 -1.55
N ARG A 39 8.43 -1.65 -0.95
CA ARG A 39 7.91 -3.01 -1.16
C ARG A 39 6.87 -3.10 -2.27
N ASN A 40 6.82 -2.10 -3.15
CA ASN A 40 5.91 -2.00 -4.30
C ASN A 40 4.42 -1.84 -3.92
N TRP A 41 4.12 -1.47 -2.68
CA TRP A 41 2.78 -1.01 -2.35
C TRP A 41 2.59 0.43 -2.81
N ARG A 42 1.39 0.79 -3.23
CA ARG A 42 0.98 2.13 -3.62
C ARG A 42 -0.27 2.51 -2.87
N TYR A 43 -0.31 3.72 -2.34
CA TYR A 43 -1.45 4.18 -1.56
C TYR A 43 -2.47 4.84 -2.49
N HIS A 44 -3.72 4.40 -2.41
CA HIS A 44 -4.82 5.01 -3.14
C HIS A 44 -5.50 6.06 -2.26
N LYS A 45 -5.14 7.33 -2.47
CA LYS A 45 -5.51 8.45 -1.59
C LYS A 45 -7.02 8.56 -1.32
N GLN A 46 -7.85 8.36 -2.34
CA GLN A 46 -9.32 8.45 -2.19
C GLN A 46 -9.95 7.27 -1.46
N LEU A 47 -9.42 6.06 -1.66
CA LEU A 47 -9.96 4.83 -1.04
C LEU A 47 -9.35 4.56 0.33
N GLY A 48 -8.20 5.18 0.63
CA GLY A 48 -7.48 4.96 1.87
C GLY A 48 -6.88 3.56 1.99
N ILE A 49 -6.53 2.92 0.88
CA ILE A 49 -6.02 1.54 0.85
C ILE A 49 -4.65 1.45 0.19
N TRP A 50 -3.86 0.48 0.64
CA TRP A 50 -2.63 0.09 -0.02
C TRP A 50 -2.89 -1.01 -1.04
N LEU A 51 -2.31 -0.85 -2.24
CA LEU A 51 -2.46 -1.73 -3.38
C LEU A 51 -1.07 -2.20 -3.87
N ALA A 52 -0.95 -3.43 -4.32
CA ALA A 52 0.23 -3.94 -5.02
C ALA A 52 -0.20 -4.69 -6.28
N LYS A 53 0.60 -4.56 -7.35
CA LYS A 53 0.43 -5.41 -8.53
C LYS A 53 0.77 -6.84 -8.15
N GLU A 54 -0.07 -7.78 -8.57
CA GLU A 54 0.29 -9.19 -8.48
C GLU A 54 1.48 -9.47 -9.40
N LEU A 55 2.54 -10.09 -8.86
CA LEU A 55 3.68 -10.52 -9.67
C LEU A 55 3.18 -11.55 -10.69
N GLY A 56 3.31 -11.22 -11.99
CA GLY A 56 2.84 -12.07 -13.08
C GLY A 56 1.42 -11.80 -13.57
N SER A 57 0.74 -10.72 -13.12
CA SER A 57 -0.49 -10.29 -13.77
C SER A 57 -0.17 -9.63 -15.12
N GLU A 58 -0.28 -10.40 -16.18
CA GLU A 58 -0.11 -9.92 -17.56
C GLU A 58 -1.31 -9.09 -18.05
N ASP A 59 -2.42 -9.11 -17.31
CA ASP A 59 -3.71 -8.49 -17.65
C ASP A 59 -3.86 -7.03 -17.20
N VAL A 60 -2.78 -6.25 -17.20
CA VAL A 60 -2.87 -4.80 -16.91
C VAL A 60 -3.09 -4.04 -18.22
N VAL A 61 -4.33 -3.64 -18.47
CA VAL A 61 -4.69 -2.79 -19.61
C VAL A 61 -4.39 -1.34 -19.25
N LYS A 62 -3.40 -0.75 -19.92
CA LYS A 62 -3.03 0.66 -19.74
C LYS A 62 -3.84 1.54 -20.68
N GLY A 63 -4.48 2.56 -20.11
CA GLY A 63 -5.14 3.63 -20.83
C GLY A 63 -4.41 4.97 -20.66
N LEU A 64 -5.02 6.04 -21.14
CA LEU A 64 -4.53 7.41 -20.91
C LEU A 64 -4.75 7.79 -19.44
N GLY A 65 -3.66 7.82 -18.65
CA GLY A 65 -3.69 8.26 -17.26
C GLY A 65 -4.24 7.24 -16.25
N CYS A 66 -4.61 6.04 -16.71
CA CYS A 66 -5.11 4.98 -15.85
C CYS A 66 -4.64 3.59 -16.31
N GLU A 67 -4.83 2.62 -15.43
CA GLU A 67 -4.67 1.21 -15.75
C GLU A 67 -5.77 0.38 -15.09
N ARG A 68 -6.16 -0.71 -15.73
CA ARG A 68 -7.12 -1.67 -15.20
C ARG A 68 -6.45 -3.03 -15.08
N GLY A 69 -6.65 -3.71 -13.95
CA GLY A 69 -6.13 -5.05 -13.73
C GLY A 69 -6.54 -5.62 -12.39
N LEU A 70 -6.11 -6.86 -12.11
CA LEU A 70 -6.26 -7.49 -10.81
C LEU A 70 -5.14 -7.02 -9.86
N TYR A 71 -5.52 -6.47 -8.71
CA TYR A 71 -4.57 -6.01 -7.69
C TYR A 71 -4.79 -6.76 -6.38
N LEU A 72 -3.69 -6.96 -5.66
CA LEU A 72 -3.72 -7.27 -4.24
C LEU A 72 -3.90 -5.95 -3.48
N TYR A 73 -4.81 -5.91 -2.53
CA TYR A 73 -4.96 -4.77 -1.64
C TYR A 73 -5.07 -5.21 -0.19
N PHE A 74 -4.71 -4.33 0.73
CA PHE A 74 -4.98 -4.54 2.15
C PHE A 74 -6.30 -3.89 2.53
N ASP A 75 -7.21 -4.67 3.10
CA ASP A 75 -8.51 -4.24 3.60
C ASP A 75 -8.39 -3.85 5.09
N PRO A 76 -8.35 -2.56 5.43
CA PRO A 76 -8.18 -2.13 6.82
C PRO A 76 -9.42 -2.39 7.69
N ILE A 77 -10.59 -2.66 7.09
CA ILE A 77 -11.84 -2.92 7.82
C ILE A 77 -11.84 -4.37 8.33
N ASN A 78 -11.49 -5.30 7.44
CA ASN A 78 -11.47 -6.74 7.76
C ASN A 78 -10.09 -7.24 8.19
N TRP A 79 -9.06 -6.39 8.12
CA TRP A 79 -7.68 -6.68 8.47
C TRP A 79 -7.07 -7.86 7.69
N GLU A 80 -7.24 -7.86 6.37
CA GLU A 80 -6.79 -8.96 5.50
C GLU A 80 -6.36 -8.49 4.10
N LYS A 81 -5.51 -9.28 3.44
CA LYS A 81 -5.12 -9.04 2.04
C LYS A 81 -6.14 -9.67 1.09
N LYS A 82 -6.70 -8.89 0.16
CA LYS A 82 -7.71 -9.32 -0.81
C LYS A 82 -7.27 -9.06 -2.24
N LYS A 83 -7.83 -9.82 -3.18
CA LYS A 83 -7.68 -9.57 -4.61
C LYS A 83 -8.96 -8.99 -5.19
N ARG A 84 -8.84 -7.98 -6.03
CA ARG A 84 -9.98 -7.39 -6.73
C ARG A 84 -9.50 -6.71 -8.02
N GLU A 85 -10.36 -6.67 -9.03
CA GLU A 85 -10.13 -5.82 -10.19
C GLU A 85 -10.27 -4.34 -9.79
N PHE A 86 -9.27 -3.54 -10.14
CA PHE A 86 -9.32 -2.09 -10.00
C PHE A 86 -9.11 -1.41 -11.34
N ILE A 87 -9.71 -0.23 -11.47
CA ILE A 87 -9.29 0.81 -12.40
C ILE A 87 -8.56 1.85 -11.54
N ILE A 88 -7.26 2.00 -11.78
CA ILE A 88 -6.38 2.88 -11.03
C ILE A 88 -6.05 4.07 -11.90
N TYR A 89 -6.45 5.27 -11.46
CA TYR A 89 -6.00 6.52 -12.06
C TYR A 89 -4.69 6.94 -11.39
N TYR A 90 -3.65 7.22 -12.18
CA TYR A 90 -2.32 7.51 -11.62
C TYR A 90 -2.31 8.76 -10.73
N GLU A 91 -3.21 9.71 -10.97
CA GLU A 91 -3.38 10.91 -10.12
C GLU A 91 -3.90 10.58 -8.70
N GLN A 92 -4.57 9.44 -8.54
CA GLN A 92 -5.16 8.99 -7.27
C GLN A 92 -4.17 8.18 -6.43
N LEU A 93 -3.03 7.79 -7.01
CA LEU A 93 -1.93 7.16 -6.30
C LEU A 93 -1.03 8.20 -5.63
N GLU A 94 -0.33 7.76 -4.60
CA GLU A 94 0.80 8.44 -3.97
C GLU A 94 2.12 7.71 -4.31
#